data_AF-A0A0E2U9D2-F1
#
_entry.id   AF-A0A0E2U9D2-F1
#
_cell.length_a   1.000
_cell.length_b   1.000
_cell.length_c   1.000
_cell.angle_alpha   90.00
_cell.angle_beta   90.00
_cell.angle_gamma   90.00
#
_symmetry.space_group_name_H-M   'P 1'
#
loop_
_entity.id
_entity.type
_entity.pdbx_description
1 polymer ?
#
loop_
_entity_poly.entity_id
_entity_poly.type
_entity_poly.pdbx_seq_one_letter_code
_entity_poly.pdbx_strand_id
1 'polypeptide(L)' 'MQIRPERKSDEQAIQTLINESFATAEHADGNEAELVRALRAGSSYVPELTLILE' A
#
# COMPACT_ATOMS: atom_id res chain seq x y z
N MET A 1 -15.24 8.40 -5.81
CA MET A 1 -14.94 7.07 -6.39
C MET A 1 -14.35 7.23 -7.79
N GLN A 2 -13.09 7.67 -7.85
CA GLN A 2 -12.27 7.74 -9.05
C GLN A 2 -10.98 6.97 -8.80
N ILE A 3 -10.54 6.18 -9.79
CA ILE A 3 -9.24 5.52 -9.74
C ILE A 3 -8.21 6.45 -10.35
N ARG A 4 -7.07 6.65 -9.67
CA ARG A 4 -5.96 7.49 -10.15
C ARG A 4 -4.60 6.95 -9.70
N PRO A 5 -3.50 7.39 -10.35
CA PRO A 5 -2.16 7.11 -9.85
C PRO A 5 -1.97 7.62 -8.41
N GLU A 6 -1.22 6.85 -7.63
CA GLU A 6 -0.74 7.24 -6.30
C GLU A 6 0.11 8.53 -6.39
N ARG A 7 -0.06 9.40 -5.40
CA ARG A 7 0.79 10.56 -5.14
C ARG A 7 1.56 10.33 -3.85
N LYS A 8 2.70 10.98 -3.69
CA LYS A 8 3.48 10.94 -2.43
C LYS A 8 2.65 11.30 -1.19
N SER A 9 1.65 12.16 -1.33
CA SER A 9 0.73 12.52 -0.24
C SER A 9 -0.13 11.36 0.26
N ASP A 10 -0.31 10.31 -0.55
CA ASP A 10 -1.18 9.18 -0.23
C ASP A 10 -0.45 8.10 0.60
N GLU A 11 0.89 8.17 0.72
CA GLU A 11 1.73 7.14 1.34
C GLU A 11 1.26 6.78 2.76
N GLN A 12 1.02 7.80 3.59
CA GLN A 12 0.55 7.60 4.96
C GLN A 12 -0.85 6.97 5.00
N ALA A 13 -1.75 7.40 4.11
CA ALA A 13 -3.11 6.86 4.05
C ALA A 13 -3.12 5.40 3.58
N ILE A 14 -2.27 5.05 2.62
CA ILE A 14 -2.10 3.68 2.14
C ILE A 14 -1.51 2.80 3.24
N GLN A 15 -0.50 3.27 3.98
CA GLN A 15 0.04 2.53 5.11
C GLN A 15 -1.04 2.25 6.18
N THR A 16 -1.82 3.27 6.56
CA THR A 16 -2.93 3.09 7.49
C THR A 16 -3.97 2.10 6.96
N LEU A 17 -4.36 2.23 5.69
CA LEU A 17 -5.32 1.31 5.05
C LEU A 17 -4.83 -0.14 5.09
N ILE A 18 -3.56 -0.39 4.78
CA ILE A 18 -2.97 -1.73 4.82
C ILE A 18 -3.03 -2.27 6.26
N ASN A 19 -2.53 -1.50 7.23
CA ASN A 19 -2.54 -1.92 8.64
C ASN A 19 -3.96 -2.25 9.14
N GLU A 20 -4.94 -1.40 8.82
CA GLU A 20 -6.34 -1.62 9.21
C GLU A 20 -6.95 -2.83 8.50
N SER A 21 -6.63 -3.04 7.23
CA SER A 21 -7.16 -4.17 6.45
C SER A 21 -6.67 -5.52 6.96
N PHE A 22 -5.43 -5.58 7.44
CA PHE A 22 -4.83 -6.80 7.96
C PHE A 22 -4.97 -6.98 9.49
N ALA A 23 -5.39 -5.95 10.23
CA ALA A 23 -5.50 -5.98 11.70
C ALA A 23 -6.38 -7.12 12.24
N THR A 24 -7.37 -7.57 11.48
CA THR A 24 -8.28 -8.66 11.87
C THR A 24 -8.14 -9.90 10.99
N ALA A 25 -7.13 -9.97 10.13
CA ALA A 25 -6.92 -11.15 9.29
C ALA A 25 -6.43 -12.31 10.15
N GLU A 26 -7.03 -13.49 9.98
CA GLU A 26 -6.66 -14.71 10.73
C GLU A 26 -5.19 -15.09 10.54
N HIS A 27 -4.64 -14.74 9.38
CA HIS A 27 -3.24 -14.96 9.01
C HIS A 27 -2.59 -13.63 8.66
N ALA A 28 -2.47 -12.75 9.65
CA ALA A 28 -1.70 -11.51 9.56
C ALA A 28 -0.28 -11.72 10.12
N ASP A 29 0.72 -11.20 9.42
CA ASP A 29 2.10 -11.08 9.91
C ASP A 29 2.29 -9.78 10.72
N GLY A 30 1.39 -8.81 10.56
CA GLY A 30 1.40 -7.52 11.29
C GLY A 30 2.46 -6.53 10.79
N ASN A 31 3.06 -6.80 9.63
CA ASN A 31 4.08 -5.98 8.98
C ASN A 31 3.82 -5.79 7.47
N GLU A 32 2.58 -5.97 7.04
CA GLU A 32 2.20 -5.97 5.63
C GLU A 32 2.48 -4.61 4.97
N ALA A 33 2.35 -3.51 5.70
CA ALA A 33 2.72 -2.18 5.20
C ALA A 33 4.23 -2.08 4.94
N GLU A 34 5.07 -2.66 5.80
CA GLU A 34 6.51 -2.74 5.66
C GLU A 34 6.91 -3.61 4.46
N LEU A 35 6.18 -4.72 4.24
CA LEU A 35 6.36 -5.55 3.06
C LEU A 35 6.06 -4.77 1.78
N VAL A 36 4.95 -4.03 1.71
CA VAL A 36 4.63 -3.18 0.56
C VAL A 36 5.71 -2.12 0.35
N ARG A 37 6.21 -1.47 1.42
CA ARG A 37 7.32 -0.52 1.33
C ARG A 37 8.59 -1.17 0.77
N ALA A 38 8.90 -2.40 1.17
CA ALA A 38 10.05 -3.14 0.66
C ALA A 38 9.89 -3.48 -0.83
N LEU A 39 8.69 -3.87 -1.27
CA LEU A 39 8.39 -4.12 -2.68
C LEU A 39 8.57 -2.86 -3.53
N ARG A 40 8.12 -1.70 -3.03
CA ARG A 40 8.27 -0.39 -3.70
C ARG A 40 9.73 0.03 -3.86
N ALA A 41 10.61 -0.38 -2.94
CA ALA A 41 12.04 -0.12 -3.02
C ALA A 41 12.78 -1.03 -4.01
N GLY A 42 12.15 -2.11 -4.48
CA GLY A 42 12.73 -3.05 -5.42
C GLY A 42 12.84 -2.50 -6.85
N SER A 43 13.83 -2.97 -7.61
CA SER A 43 14.06 -2.53 -9.00
C SER A 43 12.96 -2.95 -9.98
N SER A 44 12.12 -3.91 -9.60
CA SER A 44 10.98 -4.38 -10.39
C SER A 44 9.69 -3.60 -10.10
N TYR A 45 9.72 -2.63 -9.18
CA TYR A 45 8.56 -1.78 -8.90
C TYR A 45 8.30 -0.84 -10.08
N VAL A 46 7.04 -0.78 -10.51
CA VAL A 46 6.59 0.09 -11.60
C VAL A 46 5.60 1.10 -11.01
N PRO A 47 6.05 2.32 -10.64
CA PRO A 47 5.20 3.32 -9.99
C PRO A 47 3.93 3.66 -10.76
N GLU A 48 3.98 3.61 -12.09
CA GLU A 48 2.88 3.93 -13.01
C GLU A 48 1.71 2.93 -12.90
N LEU A 49 1.95 1.74 -12.37
CA LEU A 49 0.92 0.72 -12.14
C LEU A 49 0.26 0.83 -10.76
N THR A 50 0.73 1.76 -9.92
CA THR A 50 0.17 1.94 -8.57
C THR A 50 -1.00 2.90 -8.61
N LEU A 51 -2.20 2.32 -8.58
CA LEU A 51 -3.48 3.02 -8.66
C LEU A 51 -4.23 2.91 -7.34
N ILE A 52 -4.90 3.99 -6.95
CA ILE A 52 -5.76 4.05 -5.76
C ILE A 52 -7.16 4.54 -6.11
N LEU A 53 -8.13 4.21 -5.27
CA LEU A 53 -9.51 4.69 -5.35
C LEU A 53 -9.74 5.82 -4.33
N GLU A 54 -10.21 6.97 -4.77
CA GLU A 54 -10.65 8.11 -3.93
C GLU A 54 -12.14 8.43 -4.12
#